data_AF-A0A354GZ34-F1
#
_entry.id   AF-A0A354GZ34-F1
#
_cell.length_a   1.000
_cell.length_b   1.000
_cell.length_c   1.000
_cell.angle_alpha   90.00
_cell.angle_beta   90.00
_cell.angle_gamma   90.00
#
_symmetry.space_group_name_H-M   'P 1'
#
loop_
_entity.id
_entity.type
_entity.pdbx_description
1 polymer ?
#
loop_
_entity_poly.entity_id
_entity_poly.type
_entity_poly.pdbx_seq_one_letter_code
_entity_poly.pdbx_strand_id
1 'polypeptide(L)' 'MSSKVHVRKDDMVQVIAGDDAVKGKAHKVLRVLPDVGKVVVEGINRVYKHVKPSQRSPQGGR' A
#
# COMPACT_ATOMS: atom_id res chain seq x y z
N MET A 1 0.33 -21.36 7.21
CA MET A 1 1.80 -21.52 7.13
C MET A 1 2.40 -20.14 6.99
N SER A 2 3.38 -19.77 7.83
CA SER A 2 3.99 -18.43 7.79
C SER A 2 5.06 -18.39 6.69
N SER A 3 4.74 -17.75 5.58
CA SER A 3 5.68 -17.39 4.52
C SER A 3 6.78 -16.51 5.13
N LYS A 4 8.06 -16.84 4.94
CA LYS A 4 9.18 -16.05 5.46
C LYS A 4 9.24 -14.71 4.71
N VAL A 5 8.83 -13.62 5.36
CA VAL A 5 8.86 -12.26 4.79
C VAL A 5 10.11 -11.52 5.27
N HIS A 6 10.81 -10.83 4.36
CA HIS A 6 12.01 -10.06 4.67
C HIS A 6 11.74 -8.62 5.13
N VAL A 7 10.48 -8.17 5.04
CA VAL A 7 10.02 -6.82 5.38
C VAL A 7 9.10 -6.86 6.59
N ARG A 8 9.22 -5.87 7.48
CA ARG A 8 8.35 -5.68 8.65
C ARG A 8 7.53 -4.40 8.52
N LYS A 9 6.51 -4.27 9.38
CA LYS A 9 5.76 -3.03 9.53
C LYS A 9 6.71 -1.92 10.00
N ASP A 10 6.52 -0.71 9.50
CA ASP A 10 7.31 0.48 9.80
C ASP A 10 8.74 0.50 9.22
N ASP A 11 9.14 -0.50 8.42
CA ASP A 11 10.40 -0.47 7.67
C ASP A 11 10.37 0.59 6.56
N MET A 12 11.55 1.12 6.23
CA MET A 12 11.77 2.02 5.09
C MET A 12 12.24 1.21 3.88
N VAL A 13 11.46 1.23 2.80
CA VAL A 13 11.72 0.45 1.58
C VAL A 13 11.72 1.33 0.36
N GLN A 14 12.45 0.93 -0.68
CA GLN A 14 12.43 1.56 -1.99
C GLN A 14 11.78 0.63 -3.02
N VAL A 15 10.95 1.21 -3.88
CA VAL A 15 10.34 0.47 -5.00
C VAL A 15 11.35 0.37 -6.15
N ILE A 16 11.67 -0.86 -6.56
CA ILE A 16 12.70 -1.14 -7.58
C ILE A 16 12.11 -1.09 -9.00
N ALA A 17 10.86 -1.52 -9.18
CA ALA A 17 10.19 -1.64 -10.48
C ALA A 17 8.69 -1.33 -10.37
N GLY A 18 8.08 -0.90 -11.49
CA GLY A 18 6.68 -0.48 -11.60
C GLY A 18 6.53 1.04 -11.83
N ASP A 19 5.29 1.50 -12.02
CA ASP A 19 4.99 2.90 -12.35
C ASP A 19 5.43 3.89 -11.26
N ASP A 20 5.37 3.45 -9.99
CA ASP A 20 5.80 4.24 -8.84
C ASP A 20 7.29 4.04 -8.48
N ALA A 21 8.08 3.37 -9.33
CA ALA A 21 9.50 3.14 -9.08
C ALA A 21 10.31 4.42 -9.32
N VAL A 22 10.51 5.20 -8.26
CA VAL A 22 11.40 6.36 -8.28
C VAL A 22 12.70 6.03 -7.56
N LYS A 23 13.82 6.19 -8.28
CA LYS A 23 15.15 6.00 -7.70
C LYS A 23 15.38 6.99 -6.55
N GLY A 24 15.76 6.47 -5.38
CA GLY A 24 16.16 7.26 -4.22
C GLY A 24 15.02 7.68 -3.27
N LYS A 25 13.76 7.35 -3.58
CA LYS A 25 12.64 7.60 -2.64
C LYS A 25 12.42 6.40 -1.74
N ALA A 26 12.61 6.61 -0.44
CA ALA A 26 12.26 5.65 0.59
C ALA A 26 10.82 5.90 1.06
N HIS A 27 10.06 4.82 1.23
CA HIS A 27 8.67 4.83 1.66
C HIS A 27 8.48 3.93 2.88
N LYS A 28 7.52 4.29 3.73
CA LYS A 28 7.21 3.53 4.94
C LYS A 28 6.24 2.38 4.65
N VAL A 29 6.50 1.21 5.24
CA VAL A 29 5.60 0.06 5.17
C VAL A 29 4.47 0.21 6.20
N LEU A 30 3.23 0.29 5.74
CA LEU A 30 2.04 0.43 6.59
C LEU A 30 1.53 -0.92 7.10
N ARG A 31 1.57 -1.94 6.25
CA ARG A 31 1.07 -3.29 6.56
C ARG A 31 1.78 -4.35 5.72
N VAL A 32 2.06 -5.48 6.34
CA VAL A 32 2.53 -6.69 5.68
C VAL A 32 1.37 -7.69 5.59
N LEU A 33 1.18 -8.31 4.43
CA LEU A 33 0.17 -9.34 4.18
C LEU A 33 0.87 -10.65 3.74
N PRO A 34 1.40 -11.44 4.69
CA PRO A 34 2.19 -12.64 4.37
C PRO A 34 1.40 -13.72 3.62
N ASP A 35 0.10 -13.83 3.90
CA ASP A 35 -0.78 -14.86 3.32
C ASP A 35 -0.92 -14.72 1.80
N VAL A 36 -0.91 -13.48 1.31
CA VAL A 36 -0.99 -13.16 -0.13
C VAL A 36 0.34 -12.72 -0.71
N GLY A 37 1.41 -12.71 0.08
CA GLY A 37 2.75 -12.27 -0.35
C GLY A 37 2.82 -10.80 -0.80
N LYS A 38 2.00 -9.92 -0.20
CA LYS A 38 1.94 -8.49 -0.56
C LYS A 38 2.26 -7.59 0.63
N VAL A 39 2.67 -6.36 0.34
CA VAL A 39 2.90 -5.29 1.33
C VAL A 39 2.16 -4.04 0.91
N VAL A 40 1.68 -3.27 1.89
CA VAL A 40 1.07 -1.96 1.69
C VAL A 40 2.10 -0.92 2.10
N VAL A 41 2.54 -0.13 1.12
CA VAL A 41 3.56 0.90 1.27
C VAL A 41 2.90 2.27 1.11
N GLU A 42 3.33 3.23 1.92
CA GLU A 42 2.77 4.57 1.93
C GLU A 42 2.95 5.28 0.58
N GLY A 43 1.84 5.71 0.00
CA GLY A 43 1.83 6.54 -1.19
C GLY A 43 2.09 5.81 -2.51
N ILE A 44 2.25 4.49 -2.48
CA ILE A 44 2.50 3.64 -3.65
C ILE A 44 1.20 2.98 -4.11
N ASN A 45 1.04 2.81 -5.43
CA ASN A 45 -0.10 2.16 -6.07
C ASN A 45 -1.45 2.81 -5.71
N ARG A 46 -1.51 4.14 -5.82
CA ARG A 46 -2.73 4.92 -5.55
C ARG A 46 -3.71 4.74 -6.70
N VAL A 47 -4.94 4.38 -6.36
CA VAL A 47 -6.04 4.22 -7.31
C VAL A 47 -7.26 4.97 -6.83
N TYR A 48 -7.99 5.57 -7.78
CA TYR A 48 -9.29 6.17 -7.49
C TYR A 48 -10.31 5.06 -7.28
N LYS A 49 -11.09 5.17 -6.20
CA LYS A 49 -12.17 4.23 -5.89
C LYS A 49 -13.43 5.04 -5.67
N HIS A 50 -14.34 4.94 -6.63
CA HIS A 50 -15.67 5.52 -6.50
C HIS A 50 -16.42 4.87 -5.33
N VAL A 51 -16.87 5.69 -4.38
CA VAL A 51 -17.59 5.27 -3.18
C VAL A 51 -19.03 5.75 -3.29
N LYS A 52 -19.98 4.81 -3.20
CA LYS A 52 -21.41 5.14 -3.14
C LYS A 52 -21.72 5.94 -1.87
N PRO A 53 -22.62 6.92 -1.92
CA PRO A 53 -23.14 7.61 -0.74
C PRO A 53 -23.58 6.63 0.35
N SER A 54 -23.23 6.93 1.60
CA SER A 54 -23.63 6.16 2.79
C SER A 54 -23.90 7.10 3.96
N GLN A 55 -24.51 6.60 5.04
CA GLN A 55 -24.77 7.43 6.23
C GLN A 55 -23.51 8.09 6.80
N ARG A 56 -22.34 7.44 6.67
CA ARG A 56 -21.04 7.99 7.13
C ARG A 56 -20.38 8.90 6.11
N SER A 57 -20.78 8.81 4.84
CA SER A 57 -20.26 9.66 3.75
C SER A 57 -21.42 9.99 2.79
N PRO A 58 -22.27 10.98 3.15
CA PRO A 58 -23.48 11.29 2.38
C PRO A 58 -23.19 11.84 0.99
N GLN A 59 -22.06 12.53 0.80
CA GLN A 59 -21.66 13.04 -0.51
C GLN A 59 -21.08 11.95 -1.43
N GLY A 60 -20.81 10.74 -0.90
CA GLY A 60 -20.02 9.73 -1.63
C GLY A 60 -18.64 10.28 -2.00
N GLY A 61 -18.05 9.76 -3.06
CA GLY A 61 -16.77 10.28 -3.55
C GLY A 61 -16.22 9.53 -4.75
N ARG A 62 -15.12 10.06 -5.29
CA ARG A 62 -14.35 9.49 -6.41
C ARG A 62 -13.04 8.89 -5.93
#